data_AF-A0A3G6LVH4-F1
#
_entry.id   AF-A0A3G6LVH4-F1
#
_cell.length_a   1.000
_cell.length_b   1.000
_cell.length_c   1.000
_cell.angle_alpha   90.00
_cell.angle_beta   90.00
_cell.angle_gamma   90.00
#
_symmetry.space_group_name_H-M   'P 1'
#
loop_
_entity.id
_entity.type
_entity.pdbx_description
1 polymer ?
#
loop_
_entity_poly.entity_id
_entity_poly.type
_entity_poly.pdbx_seq_one_letter_code
_entity_poly.pdbx_strand_id
1 'polypeptide(L)'
;MIFDKLINYLKLDKQEFSFQFNSHPNYPSALAFSDTLNFMGVKNDAYELDKEYWDELPEEFIAIVDNSFSLVKKSGASYSVYSEKAKTLNKEELHQKSTDFVLLFEKSENAESKVAFNFTPLLYVVFAIITVYSFFTQNLYEAFFNVLSLAGVYISMEIFNQKFGATSTVIGSICGDTSAKQVTNSCDKIIKQDKTSILGLKFSDFSLIYFAGLAILGLFLPATAYIVKGFTLVSILAIGYSLYIQAFVEKAFCRVCLLIISILIGQLILSIFFFQNTPLSIGMLLLTVVLWILVFSAVLYFSNILSQKESLQKSNAKNLRFKRNYELFKSQLLENEKIEFQDTETFSLGNEDAKLRLSIVSNPYCGFCKDGHKIMEGLLEKYPDDISVQIRFNYSPERADEKYTKLLSAFKHIYDHKSQKEFLKSVEDWFETRDENKIVSLSGSSAPEDLTSFVEMTKDNNSSGLNFTPIFILNGHQFPDKYDRDDIWFFVDELMEDEDFQQENVQELKNSLS
;
A
#
# COMPACT_ATOMS: atom_id res chain seq x y z
N MET A 1 -6.12 12.26 8.37
CA MET A 1 -7.44 12.22 7.73
C MET A 1 -8.00 10.83 7.93
N ILE A 2 -9.30 10.70 8.21
CA ILE A 2 -9.89 9.43 8.68
C ILE A 2 -10.99 9.02 7.70
N PHE A 3 -10.76 7.93 6.97
CA PHE A 3 -11.64 7.44 5.89
C PHE A 3 -12.23 6.06 6.18
N ASP A 4 -12.13 5.56 7.42
CA ASP A 4 -12.36 4.15 7.74
C ASP A 4 -13.71 3.61 7.26
N LYS A 5 -14.82 4.35 7.46
CA LYS A 5 -16.13 3.90 6.97
C LYS A 5 -16.26 4.01 5.46
N LEU A 6 -15.65 5.02 4.85
CA LEU A 6 -15.65 5.19 3.40
C LEU A 6 -14.88 4.04 2.73
N ILE A 7 -13.69 3.74 3.22
CA ILE A 7 -12.85 2.62 2.77
C ILE A 7 -13.56 1.28 2.97
N ASN A 8 -14.17 1.06 4.13
CA ASN A 8 -14.96 -0.15 4.38
C ASN A 8 -16.19 -0.23 3.47
N TYR A 9 -16.86 0.90 3.19
CA TYR A 9 -18.01 0.96 2.29
C TYR A 9 -17.63 0.60 0.85
N LEU A 10 -16.49 1.12 0.40
CA LEU A 10 -15.91 0.81 -0.92
C LEU A 10 -15.20 -0.56 -0.95
N LYS A 11 -15.17 -1.30 0.17
CA LYS A 11 -14.51 -2.61 0.31
C LYS A 11 -13.03 -2.60 -0.05
N LEU A 12 -12.34 -1.50 0.22
CA LEU A 12 -10.91 -1.34 -0.09
C LEU A 12 -10.02 -1.85 1.04
N ASP A 13 -8.84 -2.35 0.71
CA ASP A 13 -7.83 -2.64 1.73
C ASP A 13 -7.32 -1.33 2.34
N LYS A 14 -7.54 -1.17 3.64
CA LYS A 14 -7.20 0.07 4.35
C LYS A 14 -5.70 0.35 4.38
N GLN A 15 -4.87 -0.68 4.53
CA GLN A 15 -3.42 -0.49 4.63
C GLN A 15 -2.86 -0.07 3.27
N GLU A 16 -3.31 -0.72 2.21
CA GLU A 16 -2.94 -0.41 0.84
C GLU A 16 -3.42 0.97 0.43
N PHE A 17 -4.70 1.31 0.66
CA PHE A 17 -5.22 2.66 0.42
C PHE A 17 -4.38 3.72 1.12
N SER A 18 -4.11 3.51 2.42
CA SER A 18 -3.32 4.44 3.21
C SER A 18 -1.90 4.57 2.66
N PHE A 19 -1.29 3.48 2.21
CA PHE A 19 0.05 3.50 1.63
C PHE A 19 0.09 4.23 0.28
N GLN A 20 -0.83 3.93 -0.63
CA GLN A 20 -0.91 4.57 -1.95
C GLN A 20 -1.25 6.07 -1.82
N PHE A 21 -2.25 6.43 -1.02
CA PHE A 21 -2.58 7.82 -0.77
C PHE A 21 -1.42 8.57 -0.12
N ASN A 22 -0.75 7.97 0.87
CA ASN A 22 0.43 8.58 1.48
C ASN A 22 1.69 8.53 0.61
N SER A 23 1.73 7.82 -0.50
CA SER A 23 2.89 7.83 -1.42
C SER A 23 2.64 8.69 -2.65
N HIS A 24 1.43 9.24 -2.80
CA HIS A 24 1.08 10.14 -3.89
C HIS A 24 1.84 11.47 -3.82
N PRO A 25 2.42 11.97 -4.94
CA PRO A 25 3.19 13.21 -4.96
C PRO A 25 2.39 14.41 -4.45
N ASN A 26 1.11 14.49 -4.85
CA ASN A 26 0.19 15.55 -4.45
C ASN A 26 -0.51 15.34 -3.09
N TYR A 27 -0.03 14.44 -2.23
CA TYR A 27 -0.61 14.26 -0.90
C TYR A 27 -0.49 15.55 -0.05
N PRO A 28 -1.53 15.98 0.70
CA PRO A 28 -2.84 15.35 0.90
C PRO A 28 -3.99 16.01 0.12
N SER A 29 -3.91 16.06 -1.21
CA SER A 29 -4.93 16.68 -2.07
C SER A 29 -6.11 15.76 -2.43
N ALA A 30 -7.15 16.35 -3.01
CA ALA A 30 -8.26 15.63 -3.62
C ALA A 30 -7.86 14.82 -4.86
N LEU A 31 -6.90 15.32 -5.64
CA LEU A 31 -6.30 14.59 -6.75
C LEU A 31 -5.66 13.27 -6.25
N ALA A 32 -4.82 13.35 -5.22
CA ALA A 32 -4.22 12.17 -4.61
C ALA A 32 -5.27 11.14 -4.13
N PHE A 33 -6.42 11.62 -3.65
CA PHE A 33 -7.52 10.77 -3.19
C PHE A 33 -8.22 10.08 -4.37
N SER A 34 -8.57 10.85 -5.40
CA SER A 34 -9.15 10.38 -6.67
C SER A 34 -8.28 9.32 -7.35
N ASP A 35 -7.00 9.60 -7.53
CA ASP A 35 -6.06 8.73 -8.22
C ASP A 35 -5.82 7.43 -7.45
N THR A 36 -5.79 7.51 -6.11
CA THR A 36 -5.71 6.32 -5.26
C THR A 36 -6.94 5.43 -5.41
N LEU A 37 -8.15 6.01 -5.48
CA LEU A 37 -9.37 5.25 -5.71
C LEU A 37 -9.36 4.58 -7.08
N ASN A 38 -8.95 5.30 -8.14
CA ASN A 38 -8.82 4.76 -9.49
C ASN A 38 -7.82 3.59 -9.52
N PHE A 39 -6.65 3.76 -8.89
CA PHE A 39 -5.64 2.70 -8.75
C PHE A 39 -6.20 1.45 -8.04
N MET A 40 -7.07 1.64 -7.05
CA MET A 40 -7.72 0.55 -6.33
C MET A 40 -8.97 -0.02 -7.04
N GLY A 41 -9.22 0.39 -8.29
CA GLY A 41 -10.31 -0.13 -9.12
C GLY A 41 -11.67 0.53 -8.87
N VAL A 42 -11.70 1.66 -8.17
CA VAL A 42 -12.91 2.49 -8.00
C VAL A 42 -12.80 3.67 -8.97
N LYS A 43 -13.39 3.49 -10.16
CA LYS A 43 -13.48 4.55 -11.17
C LYS A 43 -14.21 5.75 -10.60
N ASN A 44 -13.65 6.93 -10.78
CA ASN A 44 -14.23 8.14 -10.25
C ASN A 44 -13.83 9.39 -11.04
N ASP A 45 -14.69 10.39 -10.95
CA ASP A 45 -14.54 11.71 -11.57
C ASP A 45 -14.71 12.79 -10.49
N ALA A 46 -13.77 13.74 -10.46
CA ALA A 46 -13.74 14.82 -9.49
C ALA A 46 -14.19 16.14 -10.13
N TYR A 47 -15.06 16.87 -9.42
CA TYR A 47 -15.64 18.14 -9.86
C TYR A 47 -15.58 19.19 -8.75
N GLU A 48 -15.42 20.44 -9.16
CA GLU A 48 -15.74 21.61 -8.32
C GLU A 48 -17.11 22.12 -8.78
N LEU A 49 -18.11 22.00 -7.92
CA LEU A 49 -19.51 22.24 -8.26
C LEU A 49 -20.18 23.14 -7.23
N ASP A 50 -20.74 24.26 -7.71
CA ASP A 50 -21.53 25.16 -6.88
C ASP A 50 -22.70 24.42 -6.22
N LYS A 51 -22.99 24.80 -4.97
CA LYS A 51 -24.03 24.17 -4.12
C LYS A 51 -25.42 24.16 -4.74
N GLU A 52 -25.69 25.05 -5.70
CA GLU A 52 -26.97 25.15 -6.40
C GLU A 52 -27.26 23.90 -7.24
N TYR A 53 -26.22 23.25 -7.78
CA TYR A 53 -26.34 22.05 -8.61
C TYR A 53 -26.31 20.74 -7.81
N TRP A 54 -26.14 20.80 -6.48
CA TRP A 54 -26.02 19.59 -5.65
C TRP A 54 -27.30 18.75 -5.62
N ASP A 55 -28.46 19.35 -5.94
CA ASP A 55 -29.73 18.64 -6.09
C ASP A 55 -29.71 17.65 -7.28
N GLU A 56 -28.89 17.90 -8.30
CA GLU A 56 -28.76 17.07 -9.51
C GLU A 56 -27.78 15.90 -9.35
N LEU A 57 -26.96 15.93 -8.29
CA LEU A 57 -26.01 14.85 -7.99
C LEU A 57 -26.71 13.50 -7.82
N PRO A 58 -26.02 12.37 -8.08
CA PRO A 58 -26.57 11.05 -7.84
C PRO A 58 -26.91 10.82 -6.35
N GLU A 59 -27.62 9.71 -6.08
CA GLU A 59 -28.00 9.34 -4.71
C GLU A 59 -26.81 9.22 -3.76
N GLU A 60 -25.65 8.83 -4.27
CA GLU A 60 -24.41 8.68 -3.52
C GLU A 60 -23.27 9.40 -4.23
N PHE A 61 -22.53 10.21 -3.48
CA PHE A 61 -21.32 10.90 -3.94
C PHE A 61 -20.35 11.08 -2.78
N ILE A 62 -19.10 11.42 -3.08
CA ILE A 62 -18.10 11.74 -2.07
C ILE A 62 -17.91 13.26 -2.06
N ALA A 63 -17.82 13.85 -0.87
CA ALA A 63 -17.53 15.28 -0.70
C ALA A 63 -16.60 15.49 0.51
N ILE A 64 -15.98 16.67 0.59
CA ILE A 64 -15.22 17.05 1.78
C ILE A 64 -16.18 17.76 2.74
N VAL A 65 -16.53 17.08 3.84
CA VAL A 65 -17.43 17.58 4.89
C VAL A 65 -16.64 17.66 6.21
N ASP A 66 -16.69 18.79 6.91
CA ASP A 66 -15.91 19.03 8.13
C ASP A 66 -14.40 18.71 7.95
N ASN A 67 -13.80 19.11 6.81
CA ASN A 67 -12.41 18.82 6.42
C ASN A 67 -12.07 17.32 6.27
N SER A 68 -13.05 16.45 6.00
CA SER A 68 -12.83 15.03 5.72
C SER A 68 -13.58 14.56 4.49
N PHE A 69 -12.92 13.78 3.62
CA PHE A 69 -13.61 13.03 2.57
C PHE A 69 -14.66 12.11 3.21
N SER A 70 -15.89 12.23 2.74
CA SER A 70 -17.08 11.63 3.34
C SER A 70 -18.02 11.14 2.25
N LEU A 71 -18.60 9.96 2.45
CA LEU A 71 -19.69 9.49 1.59
C LEU A 71 -20.98 10.23 1.98
N VAL A 72 -21.61 10.89 1.03
CA VAL A 72 -22.89 11.55 1.20
C VAL A 72 -23.97 10.73 0.49
N LYS A 73 -25.03 10.37 1.21
CA LYS A 73 -26.21 9.69 0.66
C LYS A 73 -27.46 10.55 0.78
N LYS A 74 -28.19 10.73 -0.31
CA LYS A 74 -29.50 11.38 -0.31
C LYS A 74 -30.53 10.48 0.39
N SER A 75 -31.31 11.05 1.30
CA SER A 75 -32.41 10.39 2.03
C SER A 75 -33.59 11.34 2.11
N GLY A 76 -34.34 11.44 1.00
CA GLY A 76 -35.44 12.39 0.85
C GLY A 76 -34.96 13.84 1.01
N ALA A 77 -35.48 14.55 2.02
CA ALA A 77 -35.11 15.94 2.32
C ALA A 77 -33.83 16.09 3.16
N SER A 78 -33.12 15.00 3.45
CA SER A 78 -31.95 14.96 4.33
C SER A 78 -30.80 14.19 3.70
N TYR A 79 -29.59 14.41 4.22
CA TYR A 79 -28.36 13.80 3.74
C TYR A 79 -27.71 13.00 4.87
N SER A 80 -27.43 11.72 4.59
CA SER A 80 -26.63 10.88 5.48
C SER A 80 -25.16 10.99 5.09
N VAL A 81 -24.35 11.58 5.97
CA VAL A 81 -22.91 11.76 5.78
C VAL A 81 -22.16 10.70 6.58
N TYR A 82 -21.41 9.86 5.89
CA TYR A 82 -20.58 8.80 6.46
C TYR A 82 -19.10 9.17 6.34
N SER A 83 -18.54 9.69 7.43
CA SER A 83 -17.10 9.85 7.64
C SER A 83 -16.63 8.90 8.74
N GLU A 84 -16.25 9.39 9.92
CA GLU A 84 -16.06 8.57 11.13
C GLU A 84 -17.39 8.10 11.71
N LYS A 85 -18.38 8.99 11.75
CA LYS A 85 -19.72 8.75 12.29
C LYS A 85 -20.74 9.02 11.20
N ALA A 86 -21.81 8.23 11.20
CA ALA A 86 -22.96 8.54 10.37
C ALA A 86 -23.66 9.74 11.02
N LYS A 87 -23.72 10.86 10.31
CA LYS A 87 -24.48 12.04 10.71
C LYS A 87 -25.61 12.23 9.70
N THR A 88 -26.78 12.63 10.17
CA THR A 88 -27.84 13.11 9.29
C THR A 88 -27.78 14.63 9.32
N LEU A 89 -27.59 15.26 8.16
CA LEU A 89 -27.59 16.71 7.98
C LEU A 89 -28.79 17.09 7.10
N ASN A 90 -29.36 18.27 7.32
CA ASN A 90 -30.24 18.87 6.31
C ASN A 90 -29.40 19.52 5.20
N LYS A 91 -30.07 20.04 4.16
CA LYS A 91 -29.40 20.64 2.99
C LYS A 91 -28.53 21.83 3.38
N GLU A 92 -29.07 22.74 4.18
CA GLU A 92 -28.39 23.97 4.60
C GLU A 92 -27.13 23.66 5.43
N GLU A 93 -27.22 22.72 6.37
CA GLU A 93 -26.09 22.28 7.18
C GLU A 93 -25.02 21.57 6.36
N LEU A 94 -25.42 20.75 5.38
CA LEU A 94 -24.47 20.10 4.48
C LEU A 94 -23.71 21.15 3.67
N HIS A 95 -24.42 22.09 3.04
CA HIS A 95 -23.81 23.14 2.22
C HIS A 95 -22.83 23.98 3.04
N GLN A 96 -23.18 24.34 4.28
CA GLN A 96 -22.30 25.14 5.13
C GLN A 96 -21.04 24.38 5.60
N LYS A 97 -21.14 23.06 5.77
CA LYS A 97 -20.04 22.23 6.30
C LYS A 97 -19.20 21.55 5.22
N SER A 98 -19.57 21.70 3.95
CA SER A 98 -18.89 21.04 2.84
C SER A 98 -18.20 22.05 1.92
N THR A 99 -17.05 21.66 1.36
CA THR A 99 -16.44 22.42 0.26
C THR A 99 -17.18 22.14 -1.05
N ASP A 100 -16.90 22.89 -2.10
CA ASP A 100 -17.52 22.71 -3.42
C ASP A 100 -16.97 21.50 -4.19
N PHE A 101 -16.07 20.73 -3.57
CA PHE A 101 -15.55 19.49 -4.12
C PHE A 101 -16.58 18.35 -4.04
N VAL A 102 -16.82 17.73 -5.18
CA VAL A 102 -17.66 16.55 -5.34
C VAL A 102 -16.91 15.51 -6.16
N LEU A 103 -16.99 14.25 -5.74
CA LEU A 103 -16.41 13.11 -6.45
C LEU A 103 -17.49 12.07 -6.70
N LEU A 104 -17.73 11.82 -7.97
CA LEU A 104 -18.66 10.80 -8.47
C LEU A 104 -17.89 9.52 -8.68
N PHE A 105 -18.46 8.38 -8.30
CA PHE A 105 -17.75 7.10 -8.39
C PHE A 105 -18.67 5.98 -8.85
N GLU A 106 -18.10 5.04 -9.60
CA GLU A 106 -18.75 3.81 -9.99
C GLU A 106 -18.48 2.72 -8.96
N LYS A 107 -19.53 2.01 -8.54
CA LYS A 107 -19.36 0.83 -7.68
C LYS A 107 -18.82 -0.32 -8.52
N SER A 108 -17.52 -0.58 -8.41
CA SER A 108 -16.92 -1.80 -8.95
C SER A 108 -17.34 -3.00 -8.10
N GLU A 109 -17.90 -4.04 -8.73
CA GLU A 109 -18.24 -5.31 -8.06
C GLU A 109 -16.99 -6.16 -7.74
N ASN A 110 -15.83 -5.83 -8.33
CA ASN A 110 -14.65 -6.71 -8.38
C ASN A 110 -13.41 -6.15 -7.65
N ALA A 111 -13.58 -5.29 -6.63
CA ALA A 111 -12.46 -4.95 -5.74
C ALA A 111 -12.07 -6.18 -4.90
N GLU A 112 -11.30 -7.09 -5.47
CA GLU A 112 -10.74 -8.25 -4.77
C GLU A 112 -9.70 -7.77 -3.76
N SER A 113 -10.11 -7.57 -2.51
CA SER A 113 -9.17 -7.39 -1.41
C SER A 113 -8.36 -8.67 -1.26
N LYS A 114 -7.05 -8.64 -1.54
CA LYS A 114 -6.15 -9.75 -1.19
C LYS A 114 -6.18 -9.94 0.32
N VAL A 115 -6.88 -10.97 0.78
CA VAL A 115 -7.05 -11.25 2.20
C VAL A 115 -5.69 -11.60 2.79
N ALA A 116 -5.11 -10.67 3.54
CA ALA A 116 -3.95 -10.96 4.37
C ALA A 116 -4.32 -12.06 5.39
N PHE A 117 -3.41 -13.02 5.60
CA PHE A 117 -3.60 -14.07 6.59
C PHE A 117 -3.89 -13.47 7.97
N ASN A 118 -5.12 -13.68 8.45
CA ASN A 118 -5.55 -13.19 9.76
C ASN A 118 -5.23 -14.24 10.84
N PHE A 119 -4.31 -13.92 11.76
CA PHE A 119 -3.91 -14.80 12.87
C PHE A 119 -4.85 -14.73 14.08
N THR A 120 -5.83 -13.82 14.09
CA THR A 120 -6.80 -13.66 15.19
C THR A 120 -7.60 -14.93 15.51
N PRO A 121 -8.08 -15.74 14.54
CA PRO A 121 -8.77 -17.00 14.85
C PRO A 121 -7.89 -18.00 15.61
N LEU A 122 -6.60 -18.09 15.25
CA LEU A 122 -5.65 -18.97 15.94
C LEU A 122 -5.47 -18.56 17.40
N LEU A 123 -5.39 -17.25 17.66
CA LEU A 123 -5.29 -16.71 19.02
C LEU A 123 -6.51 -17.10 19.88
N TYR A 124 -7.73 -17.00 19.34
CA TYR A 124 -8.94 -17.40 20.06
C TYR A 124 -8.98 -18.91 20.33
N VAL A 125 -8.51 -19.74 19.40
CA VAL A 125 -8.39 -21.19 19.62
C VAL A 125 -7.41 -21.48 20.76
N VAL A 126 -6.25 -20.83 20.78
CA VAL A 126 -5.28 -21.00 21.88
C VAL A 126 -5.88 -20.57 23.22
N PHE A 127 -6.57 -19.44 23.28
CA PHE A 127 -7.21 -18.96 24.52
C PHE A 127 -8.33 -19.91 24.99
N ALA A 128 -9.12 -20.45 24.07
CA ALA A 128 -10.14 -21.43 24.39
C ALA A 128 -9.52 -22.71 24.97
N ILE A 129 -8.45 -23.23 24.37
CA ILE A 129 -7.74 -24.42 24.86
C ILE A 129 -7.18 -24.19 26.27
N ILE A 130 -6.50 -23.05 26.50
CA ILE A 130 -5.94 -22.71 27.82
C ILE A 130 -7.06 -22.61 28.87
N THR A 131 -8.18 -21.99 28.51
CA THR A 131 -9.32 -21.82 29.42
C THR A 131 -9.92 -23.18 29.79
N VAL A 132 -10.22 -24.01 28.78
CA VAL A 132 -10.75 -25.36 28.98
C VAL A 132 -9.80 -26.19 29.85
N TYR A 133 -8.52 -26.24 29.49
CA TYR A 133 -7.50 -26.94 30.29
C TYR A 133 -7.50 -26.48 31.76
N SER A 134 -7.56 -25.16 31.99
CA SER A 134 -7.54 -24.60 33.35
C SER A 134 -8.74 -25.04 34.17
N PHE A 135 -9.96 -25.00 33.60
CA PHE A 135 -11.17 -25.44 34.32
C PHE A 135 -11.25 -26.95 34.54
N PHE A 136 -10.61 -27.76 33.68
CA PHE A 136 -10.59 -29.22 33.85
C PHE A 136 -9.53 -29.72 34.83
N THR A 137 -8.38 -29.02 34.94
CA THR A 137 -7.22 -29.51 35.69
C THR A 137 -6.95 -28.76 37.00
N GLN A 138 -7.48 -27.55 37.17
CA GLN A 138 -7.17 -26.66 38.29
C GLN A 138 -8.41 -26.34 39.13
N ASN A 139 -8.19 -25.77 40.31
CA ASN A 139 -9.30 -25.29 41.14
C ASN A 139 -10.00 -24.09 40.49
N LEU A 140 -11.26 -23.85 40.86
CA LEU A 140 -12.07 -22.77 40.28
C LEU A 140 -11.37 -21.40 40.35
N TYR A 141 -10.74 -21.08 41.48
CA TYR A 141 -10.05 -19.79 41.68
C TYR A 141 -8.74 -19.68 40.89
N GLU A 142 -8.04 -20.80 40.63
CA GLU A 142 -6.87 -20.87 39.75
C GLU A 142 -7.27 -20.71 38.28
N ALA A 143 -8.37 -21.37 37.87
CA ALA A 143 -8.93 -21.20 36.53
C ALA A 143 -9.38 -19.76 36.27
N PHE A 144 -10.06 -19.12 37.23
CA PHE A 144 -10.41 -17.70 37.14
C PHE A 144 -9.18 -16.79 37.07
N PHE A 145 -8.12 -17.11 37.81
CA PHE A 145 -6.85 -16.38 37.71
C PHE A 145 -6.29 -16.44 36.27
N ASN A 146 -6.33 -17.62 35.63
CA ASN A 146 -5.86 -17.77 34.25
C ASN A 146 -6.74 -17.02 33.24
N VAL A 147 -8.06 -16.99 33.44
CA VAL A 147 -8.98 -16.19 32.61
C VAL A 147 -8.63 -14.70 32.71
N LEU A 148 -8.36 -14.19 33.91
CA LEU A 148 -7.90 -12.80 34.10
C LEU A 148 -6.54 -12.56 33.42
N SER A 149 -5.60 -13.50 33.51
CA SER A 149 -4.31 -13.42 32.81
C SER A 149 -4.51 -13.33 31.29
N LEU A 150 -5.36 -14.17 30.70
CA LEU A 150 -5.66 -14.15 29.27
C LEU A 150 -6.35 -12.85 28.84
N ALA A 151 -7.28 -12.33 29.65
CA ALA A 151 -7.89 -11.03 29.40
C ALA A 151 -6.84 -9.91 29.40
N GLY A 152 -5.89 -9.96 30.35
CA GLY A 152 -4.74 -9.05 30.38
C GLY A 152 -3.86 -9.17 29.14
N VAL A 153 -3.51 -10.40 28.71
CA VAL A 153 -2.75 -10.64 27.47
C VAL A 153 -3.46 -10.02 26.28
N TYR A 154 -4.77 -10.25 26.15
CA TYR A 154 -5.56 -9.74 25.05
C TYR A 154 -5.51 -8.22 24.97
N ILE A 155 -5.84 -7.53 26.06
CA ILE A 155 -5.86 -6.06 26.12
C ILE A 155 -4.47 -5.48 25.87
N SER A 156 -3.44 -6.06 26.48
CA SER A 156 -2.06 -5.63 26.28
C SER A 156 -1.57 -5.84 24.84
N MET A 157 -2.00 -6.92 24.18
CA MET A 157 -1.68 -7.19 22.77
C MET A 157 -2.38 -6.20 21.84
N GLU A 158 -3.63 -5.84 22.11
CA GLU A 158 -4.35 -4.80 21.36
C GLU A 158 -3.64 -3.44 21.48
N ILE A 159 -3.18 -3.06 22.67
CA ILE A 159 -2.41 -1.82 22.87
C ILE A 159 -1.07 -1.88 22.13
N PHE A 160 -0.38 -3.01 22.22
CA PHE A 160 0.89 -3.24 21.52
C PHE A 160 0.72 -3.11 20.00
N ASN A 161 -0.34 -3.65 19.42
CA ASN A 161 -0.62 -3.53 18.00
C ASN A 161 -1.00 -2.08 17.61
N GLN A 162 -1.76 -1.38 18.45
CA GLN A 162 -2.16 0.01 18.22
C GLN A 162 -0.96 0.96 18.17
N LYS A 163 0.11 0.66 18.93
CA LYS A 163 1.39 1.39 18.87
C LYS A 163 1.95 1.48 17.44
N PHE A 164 1.74 0.45 16.62
CA PHE A 164 2.25 0.33 15.25
C PHE A 164 1.16 0.59 14.17
N GLY A 165 0.11 1.33 14.52
CA GLY A 165 -0.89 1.82 13.56
C GLY A 165 -2.06 0.87 13.28
N ALA A 166 -2.14 -0.28 13.96
CA ALA A 166 -3.33 -1.13 13.87
C ALA A 166 -4.54 -0.46 14.55
N THR A 167 -5.71 -0.52 13.94
CA THR A 167 -6.96 -0.07 14.57
C THR A 167 -7.59 -1.20 15.37
N SER A 168 -7.71 -1.01 16.67
CA SER A 168 -8.41 -1.93 17.57
C SER A 168 -9.85 -1.49 17.78
N THR A 169 -10.80 -2.30 17.32
CA THR A 169 -12.24 -2.10 17.58
C THR A 169 -12.56 -2.20 19.07
N VAL A 170 -11.86 -3.08 19.79
CA VAL A 170 -12.02 -3.28 21.23
C VAL A 170 -11.57 -2.05 22.00
N ILE A 171 -10.37 -1.54 21.76
CA ILE A 171 -9.89 -0.32 22.43
C ILE A 171 -10.77 0.87 22.08
N GLY A 172 -11.14 1.03 20.81
CA GLY A 172 -12.04 2.10 20.37
C GLY A 172 -13.39 2.06 21.10
N SER A 173 -13.98 0.88 21.25
CA SER A 173 -15.26 0.71 21.97
C SER A 173 -15.15 1.03 23.47
N ILE A 174 -14.06 0.63 24.14
CA ILE A 174 -13.87 0.82 25.58
C ILE A 174 -13.56 2.29 25.88
N CYS A 175 -12.62 2.87 25.14
CA CYS A 175 -12.22 4.26 25.32
C CYS A 175 -13.36 5.23 24.94
N GLY A 176 -14.26 4.82 24.06
CA GLY A 176 -15.38 5.63 23.59
C GLY A 176 -14.97 6.50 22.40
N ASP A 177 -15.90 6.66 21.48
CA ASP A 177 -15.68 7.36 20.23
C ASP A 177 -15.77 8.88 20.47
N THR A 178 -14.71 9.63 20.18
CA THR A 178 -14.55 11.06 20.48
C THR A 178 -15.80 11.89 20.12
N SER A 179 -16.26 12.71 21.05
CA SER A 179 -17.21 13.79 20.76
C SER A 179 -16.47 14.93 20.04
N ALA A 180 -17.17 15.67 19.19
CA ALA A 180 -16.66 16.67 18.22
C ALA A 180 -15.82 17.84 18.79
N LYS A 181 -15.42 17.80 20.07
CA LYS A 181 -14.61 18.81 20.76
C LYS A 181 -13.25 18.31 21.26
N GLN A 182 -12.91 17.02 21.11
CA GLN A 182 -11.58 16.50 21.45
C GLN A 182 -11.01 15.60 20.35
N VAL A 183 -9.87 16.01 19.80
CA VAL A 183 -9.13 15.31 18.73
C VAL A 183 -8.37 14.07 19.26
N THR A 184 -8.21 13.95 20.58
CA THR A 184 -7.55 12.81 21.23
C THR A 184 -8.39 12.30 22.39
N ASN A 185 -8.67 10.99 22.42
CA ASN A 185 -9.28 10.38 23.60
C ASN A 185 -8.26 10.39 24.76
N SER A 186 -8.72 10.46 26.01
CA SER A 186 -7.89 10.32 27.22
C SER A 186 -7.01 9.05 27.19
N CYS A 187 -7.47 7.98 26.54
CA CYS A 187 -6.63 6.79 26.29
C CYS A 187 -5.45 7.07 25.34
N ASP A 188 -5.68 7.73 24.21
CA ASP A 188 -4.62 8.09 23.25
C ASP A 188 -3.58 9.00 23.89
N LYS A 189 -4.02 9.94 24.72
CA LYS A 189 -3.11 10.85 25.43
C LYS A 189 -2.13 10.06 26.31
N ILE A 190 -2.63 9.11 27.09
CA ILE A 190 -1.79 8.32 28.01
C ILE A 190 -0.93 7.29 27.26
N ILE A 191 -1.47 6.59 26.25
CA ILE A 191 -0.76 5.52 25.53
C ILE A 191 0.29 6.11 24.56
N LYS A 192 -0.03 7.20 23.84
CA LYS A 192 0.88 7.78 22.85
C LYS A 192 1.91 8.70 23.48
N GLN A 193 1.56 9.46 24.51
CA GLN A 193 2.48 10.37 25.20
C GLN A 193 3.32 9.69 26.29
N ASP A 194 3.22 8.36 26.44
CA ASP A 194 4.14 7.60 27.28
C ASP A 194 5.59 7.89 26.90
N LYS A 195 6.30 8.56 27.82
CA LYS A 195 7.71 8.95 27.68
C LYS A 195 8.66 7.86 28.13
N THR A 196 8.15 6.76 28.69
CA THR A 196 8.99 5.63 29.07
C THR A 196 9.52 4.95 27.81
N SER A 197 10.84 4.81 27.74
CA SER A 197 11.51 4.09 26.67
C SER A 197 12.71 3.38 27.27
N ILE A 198 12.50 2.13 27.69
CA ILE A 198 13.55 1.25 28.19
C ILE A 198 13.83 0.24 27.08
N LEU A 199 15.01 0.30 26.45
CA LEU A 199 15.37 -0.56 25.31
C LEU A 199 14.38 -0.47 24.13
N GLY A 200 13.69 0.66 23.96
CA GLY A 200 12.66 0.85 22.93
C GLY A 200 11.27 0.29 23.29
N LEU A 201 11.12 -0.28 24.49
CA LEU A 201 9.84 -0.70 25.06
C LEU A 201 9.18 0.43 25.86
N LYS A 202 7.88 0.58 25.66
CA LYS A 202 6.99 1.47 26.43
C LYS A 202 6.39 0.74 27.63
N PHE A 203 5.78 1.47 28.55
CA PHE A 203 5.10 0.89 29.71
C PHE A 203 3.99 -0.10 29.30
N SER A 204 3.30 0.17 28.19
CA SER A 204 2.33 -0.76 27.59
C SER A 204 2.94 -2.11 27.24
N ASP A 205 4.18 -2.15 26.77
CA ASP A 205 4.84 -3.36 26.30
C ASP A 205 5.20 -4.27 27.49
N PHE A 206 5.55 -3.67 28.64
CA PHE A 206 5.75 -4.40 29.90
C PHE A 206 4.47 -5.06 30.41
N SER A 207 3.29 -4.49 30.13
CA SER A 207 2.02 -5.13 30.49
C SER A 207 1.81 -6.43 29.72
N LEU A 208 2.18 -6.48 28.43
CA LEU A 208 2.11 -7.69 27.61
C LEU A 208 3.07 -8.76 28.14
N ILE A 209 4.32 -8.36 28.45
CA ILE A 209 5.32 -9.26 29.03
C ILE A 209 4.82 -9.84 30.36
N TYR A 210 4.23 -8.99 31.21
CA TYR A 210 3.70 -9.38 32.52
C TYR A 210 2.56 -10.40 32.41
N PHE A 211 1.51 -10.08 31.64
CA PHE A 211 0.36 -10.97 31.52
C PHE A 211 0.67 -12.24 30.75
N ALA A 212 1.54 -12.20 29.72
CA ALA A 212 1.96 -13.40 29.02
C ALA A 212 2.75 -14.33 29.93
N GLY A 213 3.67 -13.78 30.74
CA GLY A 213 4.40 -14.53 31.76
C GLY A 213 3.47 -15.20 32.78
N LEU A 214 2.51 -14.44 33.31
CA LEU A 214 1.52 -14.98 34.26
C LEU A 214 0.57 -16.01 33.64
N ALA A 215 0.14 -15.83 32.38
CA ALA A 215 -0.72 -16.79 31.70
C ALA A 215 0.00 -18.15 31.53
N ILE A 216 1.29 -18.14 31.17
CA ILE A 216 2.07 -19.37 31.03
C ILE A 216 2.35 -20.00 32.40
N LEU A 217 2.77 -19.22 33.41
CA LEU A 217 2.97 -19.75 34.77
C LEU A 217 1.68 -20.30 35.37
N GLY A 218 0.54 -19.68 35.05
CA GLY A 218 -0.80 -20.06 35.45
C GLY A 218 -1.22 -21.46 34.98
N LEU A 219 -0.74 -21.92 33.82
CA LEU A 219 -0.96 -23.29 33.34
C LEU A 219 -0.42 -24.36 34.29
N PHE A 220 0.60 -24.03 35.08
CA PHE A 220 1.26 -24.97 35.99
C PHE A 220 0.81 -24.79 37.46
N LEU A 221 -0.30 -24.10 37.72
CA LEU A 221 -0.89 -24.06 39.05
C LEU A 221 -1.41 -25.44 39.46
N PRO A 222 -1.30 -25.82 40.75
CA PRO A 222 -0.80 -25.01 41.88
C PRO A 222 0.72 -25.02 42.07
N ALA A 223 1.50 -25.75 41.26
CA ALA A 223 2.95 -25.91 41.47
C ALA A 223 3.69 -24.55 41.49
N THR A 224 3.29 -23.61 40.62
CA THR A 224 3.86 -22.26 40.51
C THR A 224 3.26 -21.23 41.47
N ALA A 225 2.34 -21.62 42.37
CA ALA A 225 1.54 -20.70 43.18
C ALA A 225 2.38 -19.68 43.98
N TYR A 226 3.47 -20.11 44.62
CA TYR A 226 4.35 -19.20 45.38
C TYR A 226 4.98 -18.11 44.49
N ILE A 227 5.42 -18.48 43.28
CA ILE A 227 6.06 -17.57 42.32
C ILE A 227 5.03 -16.58 41.78
N VAL A 228 3.88 -17.08 41.34
CA VAL A 228 2.76 -16.24 40.87
C VAL A 228 2.35 -15.25 41.96
N LYS A 229 2.27 -15.70 43.22
CA LYS A 229 1.98 -14.85 44.37
C LYS A 229 2.97 -13.70 44.53
N GLY A 230 4.26 -13.99 44.42
CA GLY A 230 5.31 -12.96 44.38
C GLY A 230 5.07 -11.91 43.28
N PHE A 231 4.84 -12.34 42.03
CA PHE A 231 4.59 -11.41 40.92
C PHE A 231 3.31 -10.59 41.06
N THR A 232 2.25 -11.18 41.63
CA THR A 232 1.02 -10.42 41.91
C THR A 232 1.25 -9.34 42.96
N LEU A 233 2.06 -9.59 44.00
CA LEU A 233 2.40 -8.56 44.99
C LEU A 233 3.19 -7.39 44.38
N VAL A 234 4.12 -7.67 43.47
CA VAL A 234 4.86 -6.61 42.76
C VAL A 234 3.94 -5.73 41.91
N SER A 235 2.81 -6.27 41.42
CA SER A 235 1.84 -5.48 40.63
C SER A 235 1.23 -4.31 41.39
N ILE A 236 1.26 -4.31 42.73
CA ILE A 236 0.82 -3.18 43.57
C ILE A 236 1.59 -1.90 43.19
N LEU A 237 2.89 -2.01 42.90
CA LEU A 237 3.72 -0.89 42.45
C LEU A 237 3.25 -0.36 41.09
N ALA A 238 2.92 -1.26 40.16
CA ALA A 238 2.43 -0.90 38.83
C ALA A 238 1.04 -0.24 38.90
N ILE A 239 0.14 -0.73 39.75
CA ILE A 239 -1.17 -0.13 40.02
C ILE A 239 -1.00 1.29 40.57
N GLY A 240 -0.16 1.45 41.61
CA GLY A 240 0.11 2.75 42.21
C GLY A 240 0.71 3.76 41.22
N TYR A 241 1.69 3.32 40.43
CA TYR A 241 2.30 4.13 39.38
C TYR A 241 1.28 4.57 38.31
N SER A 242 0.48 3.63 37.80
CA SER A 242 -0.53 3.93 36.78
C SER A 242 -1.59 4.91 37.28
N LEU A 243 -2.07 4.77 38.52
CA LEU A 243 -3.00 5.70 39.14
C LEU A 243 -2.36 7.08 39.39
N TYR A 244 -1.09 7.12 39.80
CA TYR A 244 -0.37 8.38 40.01
C TYR A 244 -0.25 9.19 38.71
N ILE A 245 0.15 8.56 37.60
CA ILE A 245 0.26 9.20 36.30
C ILE A 245 -1.11 9.73 35.83
N GLN A 246 -2.16 8.92 35.93
CA GLN A 246 -3.50 9.32 35.50
C GLN A 246 -4.08 10.48 36.32
N ALA A 247 -3.96 10.43 37.65
CA ALA A 247 -4.57 11.41 38.54
C ALA A 247 -3.78 12.73 38.61
N PHE A 248 -2.45 12.68 38.69
CA PHE A 248 -1.63 13.85 39.01
C PHE A 248 -0.85 14.41 37.81
N VAL A 249 -0.34 13.55 36.92
CA VAL A 249 0.47 14.00 35.77
C VAL A 249 -0.44 14.36 34.59
N GLU A 250 -1.24 13.40 34.13
CA GLU A 250 -2.06 13.57 32.93
C GLU A 250 -3.41 14.22 33.19
N LYS A 251 -3.88 14.16 34.44
CA LYS A 251 -5.19 14.65 34.91
C LYS A 251 -6.34 14.12 34.05
N ALA A 252 -6.22 12.87 33.62
CA ALA A 252 -7.17 12.17 32.77
C ALA A 252 -7.17 10.69 33.13
N PHE A 253 -8.36 10.08 33.16
CA PHE A 253 -8.51 8.65 33.44
C PHE A 253 -8.68 7.87 32.15
N CYS A 254 -7.76 6.93 31.92
CA CYS A 254 -7.84 6.02 30.78
C CYS A 254 -8.66 4.79 31.15
N ARG A 255 -9.79 4.57 30.46
CA ARG A 255 -10.67 3.42 30.72
C ARG A 255 -9.97 2.08 30.53
N VAL A 256 -9.10 1.97 29.53
CA VAL A 256 -8.31 0.75 29.29
C VAL A 256 -7.28 0.52 30.40
N CYS A 257 -6.62 1.57 30.90
CA CYS A 257 -5.70 1.43 32.03
C CYS A 257 -6.45 1.05 33.32
N LEU A 258 -7.65 1.59 33.55
CA LEU A 258 -8.51 1.18 34.67
C LEU A 258 -8.98 -0.27 34.56
N LEU A 259 -9.23 -0.76 33.35
CA LEU A 259 -9.53 -2.16 33.10
C LEU A 259 -8.33 -3.07 33.45
N ILE A 260 -7.11 -2.71 33.01
CA ILE A 260 -5.88 -3.42 33.39
C ILE A 260 -5.69 -3.41 34.91
N ILE A 261 -5.88 -2.26 35.57
CA ILE A 261 -5.81 -2.15 37.03
C ILE A 261 -6.83 -3.09 37.70
N SER A 262 -8.06 -3.16 37.18
CA SER A 262 -9.10 -4.04 37.72
C SER A 262 -8.72 -5.52 37.60
N ILE A 263 -8.11 -5.91 36.48
CA ILE A 263 -7.58 -7.27 36.27
C ILE A 263 -6.46 -7.59 37.27
N LEU A 264 -5.50 -6.67 37.45
CA LEU A 264 -4.39 -6.84 38.40
C LEU A 264 -4.90 -6.96 39.85
N ILE A 265 -5.89 -6.15 40.24
CA ILE A 265 -6.52 -6.24 41.56
C ILE A 265 -7.21 -7.59 41.74
N GLY A 266 -7.96 -8.06 40.74
CA GLY A 266 -8.60 -9.39 40.76
C GLY A 266 -7.59 -10.52 40.95
N GLN A 267 -6.48 -10.49 40.20
CA GLN A 267 -5.38 -11.45 40.33
C GLN A 267 -4.73 -11.39 41.72
N LEU A 268 -4.51 -10.18 42.25
CA LEU A 268 -3.94 -9.97 43.59
C LEU A 268 -4.84 -10.56 44.68
N ILE A 269 -6.16 -10.33 44.61
CA ILE A 269 -7.13 -10.88 45.56
C ILE A 269 -7.13 -12.41 45.50
N LEU A 270 -7.25 -12.99 44.31
CA LEU A 270 -7.26 -14.45 44.15
C LEU A 270 -5.99 -15.09 44.71
N SER A 271 -4.84 -14.50 44.39
CA SER A 271 -3.53 -14.97 44.81
C SER A 271 -3.29 -14.85 46.33
N ILE A 272 -3.63 -13.71 46.95
CA ILE A 272 -3.41 -13.51 48.39
C ILE A 272 -4.28 -14.44 49.23
N PHE A 273 -5.56 -14.55 48.88
CA PHE A 273 -6.55 -15.24 49.73
C PHE A 273 -6.63 -16.76 49.47
N PHE A 274 -6.41 -17.22 48.23
CA PHE A 274 -6.67 -18.61 47.87
C PHE A 274 -5.40 -19.41 47.54
N PHE A 275 -4.30 -18.78 47.11
CA PHE A 275 -3.11 -19.53 46.75
C PHE A 275 -2.30 -19.91 47.99
N GLN A 276 -2.11 -21.23 48.16
CA GLN A 276 -1.30 -21.79 49.24
C GLN A 276 0.20 -21.57 48.96
N ASN A 277 0.97 -21.47 50.05
CA ASN A 277 2.42 -21.33 49.96
C ASN A 277 3.04 -22.72 49.68
N THR A 278 3.26 -23.03 48.41
CA THR A 278 3.97 -24.25 48.00
C THR A 278 5.48 -24.09 48.22
N PRO A 279 6.21 -25.17 48.56
CA PRO A 279 7.66 -25.10 48.72
C PRO A 279 8.32 -24.76 47.39
N LEU A 280 9.23 -23.79 47.43
CA LEU A 280 9.93 -23.29 46.26
C LEU A 280 10.99 -24.29 45.79
N SER A 281 10.81 -24.84 44.59
CA SER A 281 11.82 -25.68 43.93
C SER A 281 12.77 -24.84 43.09
N ILE A 282 14.07 -25.11 43.17
CA ILE A 282 15.11 -24.47 42.34
C ILE A 282 14.81 -24.69 40.85
N GLY A 283 14.29 -25.88 40.48
CA GLY A 283 13.90 -26.17 39.10
C GLY A 283 12.78 -25.25 38.61
N MET A 284 11.80 -24.94 39.47
CA MET A 284 10.70 -24.01 39.14
C MET A 284 11.18 -22.56 39.04
N LEU A 285 12.11 -22.14 39.88
CA LEU A 285 12.76 -20.82 39.74
C LEU A 285 13.50 -20.70 38.41
N LEU A 286 14.31 -21.70 38.06
CA LEU A 286 15.08 -21.69 36.82
C LEU A 286 14.16 -21.67 35.60
N LEU A 287 13.12 -22.50 35.58
CA LEU A 287 12.10 -22.50 34.54
C LEU A 287 11.42 -21.13 34.42
N THR A 288 11.09 -20.50 35.56
CA THR A 288 10.49 -19.16 35.60
C THR A 288 11.42 -18.11 34.99
N VAL A 289 12.70 -18.10 35.38
CA VAL A 289 13.68 -17.16 34.83
C VAL A 289 13.83 -17.33 33.32
N VAL A 290 13.96 -18.57 32.83
CA VAL A 290 14.04 -18.87 31.39
C VAL A 290 12.79 -18.38 30.67
N LEU A 291 11.60 -18.64 31.23
CA LEU A 291 10.33 -18.19 30.67
C LEU A 291 10.25 -16.67 30.56
N TRP A 292 10.63 -15.92 31.61
CA TRP A 292 10.62 -14.45 31.55
C TRP A 292 11.62 -13.91 30.54
N ILE A 293 12.80 -14.51 30.42
CA ILE A 293 13.77 -14.15 29.38
C ILE A 293 13.15 -14.38 28.00
N LEU A 294 12.53 -15.53 27.75
CA LEU A 294 11.91 -15.84 26.46
C LEU A 294 10.78 -14.86 26.11
N VAL A 295 9.85 -14.58 27.03
CA VAL A 295 8.75 -13.65 26.80
C VAL A 295 9.27 -12.23 26.58
N PHE A 296 10.23 -11.78 27.39
CA PHE A 296 10.85 -10.46 27.24
C PHE A 296 11.56 -10.34 25.88
N SER A 297 12.38 -11.32 25.52
CA SER A 297 13.09 -11.36 24.24
C SER A 297 12.12 -11.39 23.05
N ALA A 298 11.02 -12.14 23.14
CA ALA A 298 10.01 -12.19 22.09
C ALA A 298 9.36 -10.82 21.86
N VAL A 299 8.87 -10.17 22.93
CA VAL A 299 8.25 -8.83 22.81
C VAL A 299 9.25 -7.78 22.33
N LEU A 300 10.50 -7.82 22.80
CA LEU A 300 11.55 -6.93 22.33
C LEU A 300 11.85 -7.12 20.83
N TYR A 301 11.96 -8.37 20.39
CA TYR A 301 12.17 -8.71 18.98
C TYR A 301 11.04 -8.21 18.09
N PHE A 302 9.78 -8.51 18.44
CA PHE A 302 8.62 -8.04 17.68
C PHE A 302 8.48 -6.52 17.68
N SER A 303 8.73 -5.86 18.82
CA SER A 303 8.70 -4.39 18.90
C SER A 303 9.73 -3.76 17.97
N ASN A 304 10.94 -4.30 17.92
CA ASN A 304 12.00 -3.80 17.03
C ASN A 304 11.66 -4.02 15.55
N ILE A 305 11.18 -5.23 15.19
CA ILE A 305 10.77 -5.52 13.81
C ILE A 305 9.63 -4.62 13.34
N LEU A 306 8.58 -4.46 14.16
CA LEU A 306 7.44 -3.62 13.79
C LEU A 306 7.84 -2.15 13.69
N SER A 307 8.73 -1.68 14.57
CA SER A 307 9.29 -0.32 14.49
C SER A 307 10.10 -0.10 13.21
N GLN A 308 10.93 -1.07 12.83
CA GLN A 308 11.68 -1.03 11.57
C GLN A 308 10.75 -1.07 10.35
N LYS A 309 9.70 -1.91 10.40
CA LYS A 309 8.70 -1.97 9.33
C LYS A 309 8.00 -0.62 9.16
N GLU A 310 7.58 0.01 10.26
CA GLU A 310 6.92 1.32 10.22
C GLU A 310 7.86 2.42 9.69
N SER A 311 9.13 2.44 10.11
CA SER A 311 10.10 3.42 9.63
C SER A 311 10.43 3.23 8.16
N LEU A 312 10.58 1.99 7.70
CA LEU A 312 10.77 1.63 6.29
C LEU A 312 9.55 2.01 5.46
N GLN A 313 8.33 1.74 5.93
CA GLN A 313 7.12 2.15 5.22
C GLN A 313 7.03 3.67 5.06
N LYS A 314 7.31 4.45 6.11
CA LYS A 314 7.34 5.92 6.03
C LYS A 314 8.43 6.43 5.08
N SER A 315 9.62 5.83 5.14
CA SER A 315 10.74 6.17 4.25
C SER A 315 10.40 5.85 2.79
N ASN A 316 9.82 4.67 2.54
CA ASN A 316 9.41 4.24 1.22
C ASN A 316 8.30 5.13 0.65
N ALA A 317 7.29 5.48 1.46
CA ALA A 317 6.25 6.41 1.03
C ALA A 317 6.84 7.77 0.64
N LYS A 318 7.81 8.29 1.41
CA LYS A 318 8.52 9.54 1.06
C LYS A 318 9.35 9.39 -0.22
N ASN A 319 10.02 8.25 -0.41
CA ASN A 319 10.79 7.96 -1.62
C ASN A 319 9.86 7.90 -2.84
N LEU A 320 8.75 7.17 -2.75
CA LEU A 320 7.76 7.10 -3.83
C LEU A 320 7.15 8.46 -4.16
N ARG A 321 6.88 9.33 -3.19
CA ARG A 321 6.44 10.72 -3.49
C ARG A 321 7.46 11.48 -4.33
N PHE A 322 8.74 11.29 -4.04
CA PHE A 322 9.82 11.90 -4.80
C PHE A 322 9.95 11.25 -6.18
N LYS A 323 9.92 9.92 -6.25
CA LYS A 323 10.03 9.15 -7.49
C LYS A 323 8.84 9.39 -8.43
N ARG A 324 7.63 9.60 -7.91
CA ARG A 324 6.41 9.86 -8.71
C ARG A 324 6.19 11.35 -8.97
N ASN A 325 7.14 12.22 -8.66
CA ASN A 325 6.99 13.64 -8.90
C ASN A 325 7.23 13.95 -10.39
N TYR A 326 6.18 14.30 -11.10
CA TYR A 326 6.23 14.56 -12.54
C TYR A 326 7.19 15.68 -12.93
N GLU A 327 7.20 16.80 -12.20
CA GLU A 327 8.13 17.91 -12.49
C GLU A 327 9.59 17.49 -12.43
N LEU A 328 9.95 16.64 -11.45
CA LEU A 328 11.30 16.08 -11.34
C LEU A 328 11.59 15.08 -12.46
N PHE A 329 10.60 14.27 -12.85
CA PHE A 329 10.72 13.36 -13.98
C PHE A 329 10.90 14.14 -15.29
N LYS A 330 10.02 15.09 -15.61
CA LYS A 330 10.07 15.97 -16.78
C LYS A 330 11.40 16.71 -16.86
N SER A 331 11.84 17.32 -15.76
CA SER A 331 13.14 18.02 -15.73
C SER A 331 14.33 17.11 -16.06
N GLN A 332 14.24 15.81 -15.76
CA GLN A 332 15.29 14.82 -16.09
C GLN A 332 15.12 14.28 -17.51
N LEU A 333 13.88 14.13 -17.98
CA LEU A 333 13.56 13.71 -19.34
C LEU A 333 14.09 14.73 -20.35
N LEU A 334 13.92 16.02 -20.05
CA LEU A 334 14.34 17.15 -20.90
C LEU A 334 15.80 17.58 -20.69
N GLU A 335 16.60 16.86 -19.89
CA GLU A 335 18.00 17.22 -19.63
C GLU A 335 18.89 16.99 -20.86
N ASN A 336 18.56 15.97 -21.66
CA ASN A 336 19.29 15.65 -22.88
C ASN A 336 18.65 16.32 -24.11
N GLU A 337 19.45 16.51 -25.16
CA GLU A 337 18.95 17.01 -26.44
C GLU A 337 17.92 16.04 -27.03
N LYS A 338 16.88 16.61 -27.65
CA LYS A 338 15.85 15.86 -28.36
C LYS A 338 16.48 15.07 -29.50
N ILE A 339 16.14 13.79 -29.58
CA ILE A 339 16.58 12.88 -30.62
C ILE A 339 15.57 12.93 -31.77
N GLU A 340 16.04 13.31 -32.95
CA GLU A 340 15.28 13.19 -34.19
C GLU A 340 15.73 11.96 -34.97
N PHE A 341 14.79 11.03 -35.20
CA PHE A 341 15.02 9.89 -36.07
C PHE A 341 14.62 10.23 -37.51
N GLN A 342 15.42 9.77 -38.48
CA GLN A 342 15.09 9.94 -39.90
C GLN A 342 14.01 8.94 -40.30
N ASP A 343 14.16 7.67 -39.90
CA ASP A 343 13.12 6.66 -40.10
C ASP A 343 12.08 6.70 -38.98
N THR A 344 10.84 7.07 -39.33
CA THR A 344 9.69 7.14 -38.41
C THR A 344 8.57 6.16 -38.78
N GLU A 345 8.65 5.51 -39.95
CA GLU A 345 7.58 4.67 -40.49
C GLU A 345 7.82 3.18 -40.24
N THR A 346 9.09 2.74 -40.17
CA THR A 346 9.39 1.31 -39.97
C THR A 346 8.98 0.87 -38.58
N PHE A 347 8.17 -0.20 -38.51
CA PHE A 347 7.66 -0.79 -37.27
C PHE A 347 6.92 0.23 -36.38
N SER A 348 6.19 1.14 -37.00
CA SER A 348 5.28 2.08 -36.36
C SER A 348 3.92 1.42 -36.08
N LEU A 349 3.40 1.59 -34.88
CA LEU A 349 2.20 0.93 -34.35
C LEU A 349 1.33 1.94 -33.61
N GLY A 350 0.01 1.71 -33.62
CA GLY A 350 -0.95 2.63 -33.01
C GLY A 350 -1.30 3.82 -33.91
N ASN A 351 -1.75 4.91 -33.30
CA ASN A 351 -2.22 6.10 -34.00
C ASN A 351 -1.06 7.06 -34.34
N GLU A 352 -0.77 7.32 -35.62
CA GLU A 352 0.34 8.22 -36.02
C GLU A 352 0.18 9.67 -35.51
N ASP A 353 -1.07 10.10 -35.29
CA ASP A 353 -1.44 11.41 -34.74
C ASP A 353 -1.51 11.42 -33.19
N ALA A 354 -1.04 10.35 -32.54
CA ALA A 354 -0.97 10.24 -31.09
C ALA A 354 -0.17 11.38 -30.44
N LYS A 355 -0.63 11.80 -29.26
CA LYS A 355 0.06 12.81 -28.43
C LYS A 355 1.39 12.31 -27.91
N LEU A 356 1.46 11.04 -27.52
CA LEU A 356 2.67 10.43 -26.98
C LEU A 356 3.23 9.39 -27.95
N ARG A 357 4.42 9.67 -28.47
CA ARG A 357 5.17 8.76 -29.35
C ARG A 357 6.28 8.09 -28.55
N LEU A 358 6.23 6.77 -28.43
CA LEU A 358 7.20 5.94 -27.74
C LEU A 358 8.06 5.16 -28.73
N SER A 359 9.34 5.50 -28.87
CA SER A 359 10.29 4.65 -29.60
C SER A 359 11.02 3.72 -28.63
N ILE A 360 11.13 2.44 -28.98
CA ILE A 360 11.85 1.45 -28.19
C ILE A 360 13.01 0.90 -29.00
N VAL A 361 14.22 1.33 -28.66
CA VAL A 361 15.43 0.70 -29.20
C VAL A 361 15.62 -0.63 -28.50
N SER A 362 15.55 -1.70 -29.28
CA SER A 362 15.48 -3.07 -28.79
C SER A 362 16.44 -3.97 -29.56
N ASN A 363 16.61 -5.19 -29.07
CA ASN A 363 17.28 -6.26 -29.77
C ASN A 363 16.46 -7.54 -29.60
N PRO A 364 16.08 -8.23 -30.69
CA PRO A 364 15.30 -9.46 -30.62
C PRO A 364 15.91 -10.52 -29.70
N TYR A 365 17.23 -10.60 -29.54
CA TYR A 365 17.89 -11.61 -28.70
C TYR A 365 18.25 -11.11 -27.30
N CYS A 366 17.89 -9.88 -26.93
CA CYS A 366 18.13 -9.35 -25.59
C CYS A 366 17.12 -9.93 -24.57
N GLY A 367 17.63 -10.47 -23.46
CA GLY A 367 16.80 -11.03 -22.38
C GLY A 367 15.99 -9.97 -21.64
N PHE A 368 16.54 -8.77 -21.46
CA PHE A 368 15.91 -7.64 -20.75
C PHE A 368 14.89 -6.87 -21.61
N CYS A 369 14.86 -7.11 -22.93
CA CYS A 369 13.92 -6.45 -23.82
C CYS A 369 12.48 -6.95 -23.66
N LYS A 370 12.28 -8.18 -23.15
CA LYS A 370 10.96 -8.78 -22.99
C LYS A 370 10.02 -7.90 -22.14
N ASP A 371 10.51 -7.42 -21.00
CA ASP A 371 9.69 -6.59 -20.11
C ASP A 371 9.41 -5.21 -20.72
N GLY A 372 10.34 -4.68 -21.53
CA GLY A 372 10.11 -3.45 -22.30
C GLY A 372 8.98 -3.60 -23.33
N HIS A 373 8.95 -4.71 -24.07
CA HIS A 373 7.86 -5.01 -25.02
C HIS A 373 6.52 -5.23 -24.31
N LYS A 374 6.51 -5.83 -23.11
CA LYS A 374 5.27 -5.94 -22.33
C LYS A 374 4.70 -4.59 -21.88
N ILE A 375 5.57 -3.68 -21.45
CA ILE A 375 5.15 -2.31 -21.08
C ILE A 375 4.55 -1.62 -22.31
N MET A 376 5.23 -1.69 -23.44
CA MET A 376 4.79 -1.15 -24.72
C MET A 376 3.42 -1.67 -25.16
N GLU A 377 3.22 -2.99 -25.14
CA GLU A 377 1.95 -3.64 -25.50
C GLU A 377 0.83 -3.19 -24.57
N GLY A 378 1.10 -3.15 -23.25
CA GLY A 378 0.13 -2.66 -22.28
C GLY A 378 -0.26 -1.21 -22.50
N LEU A 379 0.70 -0.34 -22.88
CA LEU A 379 0.43 1.07 -23.17
C LEU A 379 -0.47 1.22 -24.40
N LEU A 380 -0.18 0.49 -25.48
CA LEU A 380 -1.02 0.47 -26.68
C LEU A 380 -2.43 -0.08 -26.41
N GLU A 381 -2.57 -1.10 -25.56
CA GLU A 381 -3.87 -1.65 -25.19
C GLU A 381 -4.69 -0.69 -24.33
N LYS A 382 -4.03 0.00 -23.39
CA LYS A 382 -4.68 0.93 -22.46
C LYS A 382 -5.04 2.27 -23.13
N TYR A 383 -4.21 2.75 -24.06
CA TYR A 383 -4.34 4.06 -24.71
C TYR A 383 -4.25 3.95 -26.25
N PRO A 384 -5.20 3.27 -26.90
CA PRO A 384 -5.10 2.93 -28.33
C PRO A 384 -5.12 4.16 -29.26
N ASP A 385 -5.75 5.25 -28.85
CA ASP A 385 -5.91 6.46 -29.66
C ASP A 385 -4.87 7.55 -29.33
N ASP A 386 -4.26 7.51 -28.14
CA ASP A 386 -3.40 8.58 -27.61
C ASP A 386 -1.90 8.25 -27.62
N ILE A 387 -1.54 6.97 -27.80
CA ILE A 387 -0.15 6.50 -27.83
C ILE A 387 0.18 5.83 -29.17
N SER A 388 1.33 6.18 -29.73
CA SER A 388 1.98 5.43 -30.80
C SER A 388 3.32 4.89 -30.36
N VAL A 389 3.74 3.83 -31.03
CA VAL A 389 4.97 3.11 -30.70
C VAL A 389 5.76 2.84 -31.95
N GLN A 390 7.08 2.99 -31.88
CA GLN A 390 8.00 2.49 -32.91
C GLN A 390 9.00 1.50 -32.30
N ILE A 391 9.06 0.27 -32.84
CA ILE A 391 10.06 -0.72 -32.43
C ILE A 391 11.30 -0.56 -33.30
N ARG A 392 12.43 -0.16 -32.70
CA ARG A 392 13.69 0.08 -33.42
C ARG A 392 14.69 -1.05 -33.17
N PHE A 393 15.01 -1.83 -34.19
CA PHE A 393 16.04 -2.87 -34.11
C PHE A 393 17.31 -2.45 -34.86
N ASN A 394 18.46 -2.68 -34.23
CA ASN A 394 19.74 -2.49 -34.90
C ASN A 394 20.06 -3.69 -35.81
N TYR A 395 20.45 -3.42 -37.05
CA TYR A 395 20.86 -4.37 -38.07
C TYR A 395 22.09 -3.85 -38.82
N SER A 396 23.09 -4.71 -38.96
CA SER A 396 24.29 -4.45 -39.75
C SER A 396 24.54 -5.64 -40.67
N PRO A 397 24.43 -5.49 -42.00
CA PRO A 397 24.61 -6.59 -42.95
C PRO A 397 25.96 -7.29 -42.82
N GLU A 398 26.99 -6.56 -42.39
CA GLU A 398 28.36 -7.06 -42.21
C GLU A 398 28.55 -7.88 -40.93
N ARG A 399 27.69 -7.67 -39.92
CA ARG A 399 27.83 -8.26 -38.58
C ARG A 399 26.72 -9.24 -38.22
N ALA A 400 25.54 -9.08 -38.82
CA ALA A 400 24.38 -9.90 -38.54
C ALA A 400 24.58 -11.32 -39.08
N ASP A 401 24.25 -12.33 -38.27
CA ASP A 401 24.24 -13.71 -38.75
C ASP A 401 22.97 -13.99 -39.59
N GLU A 402 22.96 -15.17 -40.22
CA GLU A 402 21.86 -15.59 -41.09
C GLU A 402 20.53 -15.69 -40.34
N LYS A 403 20.56 -16.12 -39.07
CA LYS A 403 19.35 -16.29 -38.25
C LYS A 403 18.72 -14.95 -37.89
N TYR A 404 19.54 -13.98 -37.48
CA TYR A 404 19.11 -12.62 -37.20
C TYR A 404 18.50 -11.97 -38.44
N THR A 405 19.16 -12.15 -39.59
CA THR A 405 18.68 -11.63 -40.89
C THR A 405 17.34 -12.26 -41.28
N LYS A 406 17.19 -13.58 -41.11
CA LYS A 406 15.93 -14.30 -41.36
C LYS A 406 14.81 -13.85 -40.43
N LEU A 407 15.09 -13.67 -39.15
CA LEU A 407 14.12 -13.20 -38.17
C LEU A 407 13.61 -11.80 -38.50
N LEU A 408 14.51 -10.85 -38.76
CA LEU A 408 14.10 -9.49 -39.15
C LEU A 408 13.34 -9.47 -40.47
N SER A 409 13.73 -10.30 -41.45
CA SER A 409 12.96 -10.45 -42.70
C SER A 409 11.56 -10.97 -42.44
N ALA A 410 11.40 -11.98 -41.56
CA ALA A 410 10.10 -12.51 -41.19
C ALA A 410 9.23 -11.46 -40.48
N PHE A 411 9.80 -10.70 -39.54
CA PHE A 411 9.10 -9.59 -38.89
C PHE A 411 8.68 -8.50 -39.88
N LYS A 412 9.57 -8.12 -40.81
CA LYS A 412 9.25 -7.13 -41.85
C LYS A 412 8.13 -7.61 -42.77
N HIS A 413 8.20 -8.86 -43.25
CA HIS A 413 7.12 -9.42 -44.08
C HIS A 413 5.78 -9.42 -43.32
N ILE A 414 5.77 -9.79 -42.04
CA ILE A 414 4.54 -9.76 -41.21
C ILE A 414 4.02 -8.33 -41.08
N TYR A 415 4.90 -7.36 -40.79
CA TYR A 415 4.53 -5.95 -40.66
C TYR A 415 3.92 -5.39 -41.95
N ASP A 416 4.52 -5.68 -43.11
CA ASP A 416 4.10 -5.12 -44.40
C ASP A 416 2.81 -5.76 -44.95
N HIS A 417 2.48 -7.00 -44.55
CA HIS A 417 1.41 -7.80 -45.18
C HIS A 417 0.29 -8.26 -44.23
N LYS A 418 0.43 -8.08 -42.92
CA LYS A 418 -0.56 -8.51 -41.92
C LYS A 418 -1.02 -7.35 -41.06
N SER A 419 -2.00 -7.60 -40.20
CA SER A 419 -2.49 -6.58 -39.27
C SER A 419 -1.45 -6.24 -38.19
N GLN A 420 -1.46 -5.00 -37.68
CA GLN A 420 -0.59 -4.58 -36.56
C GLN A 420 -0.71 -5.52 -35.34
N LYS A 421 -1.93 -6.02 -35.06
CA LYS A 421 -2.18 -6.97 -33.97
C LYS A 421 -1.47 -8.31 -34.19
N GLU A 422 -1.46 -8.82 -35.41
CA GLU A 422 -0.72 -10.04 -35.75
C GLU A 422 0.80 -9.83 -35.67
N PHE A 423 1.28 -8.67 -36.10
CA PHE A 423 2.68 -8.29 -35.94
C PHE A 423 3.10 -8.24 -34.47
N LEU A 424 2.37 -7.51 -33.63
CA LEU A 424 2.61 -7.46 -32.18
C LEU A 424 2.60 -8.85 -31.56
N LYS A 425 1.62 -9.69 -31.89
CA LYS A 425 1.57 -11.06 -31.38
C LYS A 425 2.78 -11.89 -31.80
N SER A 426 3.30 -11.68 -33.01
CA SER A 426 4.51 -12.36 -33.47
C SER A 426 5.76 -11.93 -32.69
N VAL A 427 5.86 -10.64 -32.33
CA VAL A 427 6.95 -10.11 -31.51
C VAL A 427 6.86 -10.66 -30.08
N GLU A 428 5.66 -10.65 -29.50
CA GLU A 428 5.38 -11.25 -28.19
C GLU A 428 5.78 -12.74 -28.18
N ASP A 429 5.25 -13.53 -29.13
CA ASP A 429 5.54 -14.95 -29.28
C ASP A 429 7.05 -15.24 -29.39
N TRP A 430 7.79 -14.38 -30.09
CA TRP A 430 9.25 -14.49 -30.18
C TRP A 430 9.92 -14.27 -28.82
N PHE A 431 9.57 -13.22 -28.09
CA PHE A 431 10.15 -12.95 -26.76
C PHE A 431 9.74 -13.98 -25.70
N GLU A 432 8.63 -14.68 -25.91
CA GLU A 432 8.21 -15.79 -25.06
C GLU A 432 8.91 -17.11 -25.36
N THR A 433 8.98 -17.47 -26.63
CA THR A 433 9.37 -18.84 -27.04
C THR A 433 10.78 -18.94 -27.61
N ARG A 434 11.32 -17.86 -28.16
CA ARG A 434 12.58 -17.84 -28.95
C ARG A 434 12.58 -18.84 -30.13
N ASP A 435 11.40 -19.20 -30.64
CA ASP A 435 11.25 -20.15 -31.74
C ASP A 435 11.25 -19.44 -33.10
N GLU A 436 12.39 -19.50 -33.80
CA GLU A 436 12.58 -18.89 -35.12
C GLU A 436 11.67 -19.52 -36.17
N ASN A 437 11.47 -20.84 -36.12
CA ASN A 437 10.63 -21.55 -37.09
C ASN A 437 9.17 -21.13 -36.94
N LYS A 438 8.72 -20.88 -35.71
CA LYS A 438 7.38 -20.36 -35.44
C LYS A 438 7.19 -19.01 -36.15
N ILE A 439 8.10 -18.06 -35.98
CA ILE A 439 7.98 -16.72 -36.61
C ILE A 439 8.07 -16.80 -38.14
N VAL A 440 9.00 -17.58 -38.67
CA VAL A 440 9.11 -17.79 -40.14
C VAL A 440 7.88 -18.49 -40.71
N SER A 441 7.27 -19.41 -39.97
CA SER A 441 6.00 -20.02 -40.41
C SER A 441 4.84 -19.02 -40.38
N LEU A 442 4.84 -18.11 -39.41
CA LEU A 442 3.84 -17.05 -39.28
C LEU A 442 3.97 -16.01 -40.39
N SER A 443 5.18 -15.72 -40.90
CA SER A 443 5.34 -14.81 -42.04
C SER A 443 4.73 -15.41 -43.31
N GLY A 444 4.78 -16.73 -43.48
CA GLY A 444 4.28 -17.42 -44.66
C GLY A 444 5.20 -17.29 -45.89
N SER A 445 6.36 -16.66 -45.72
CA SER A 445 7.39 -16.46 -46.74
C SER A 445 8.78 -16.66 -46.14
N SER A 446 9.65 -17.33 -46.89
CA SER A 446 11.08 -17.46 -46.59
C SER A 446 11.97 -16.63 -47.52
N ALA A 447 11.35 -15.77 -48.35
CA ALA A 447 12.10 -14.85 -49.21
C ALA A 447 12.78 -13.77 -48.35
N PRO A 448 14.01 -13.35 -48.67
CA PRO A 448 14.64 -12.20 -48.01
C PRO A 448 13.84 -10.93 -48.30
N GLU A 449 13.56 -10.15 -47.25
CA GLU A 449 12.99 -8.80 -47.38
C GLU A 449 14.08 -7.76 -47.57
N ASP A 450 13.71 -6.57 -48.09
CA ASP A 450 14.61 -5.42 -48.08
C ASP A 450 14.75 -4.88 -46.64
N LEU A 451 15.95 -5.01 -46.08
CA LEU A 451 16.27 -4.57 -44.72
C LEU A 451 16.98 -3.22 -44.67
N THR A 452 16.97 -2.46 -45.77
CA THR A 452 17.63 -1.15 -45.87
C THR A 452 17.15 -0.19 -44.78
N SER A 453 15.84 -0.17 -44.47
CA SER A 453 15.30 0.69 -43.42
C SER A 453 15.88 0.38 -42.03
N PHE A 454 16.17 -0.89 -41.71
CA PHE A 454 16.86 -1.24 -40.45
C PHE A 454 18.32 -0.79 -40.42
N VAL A 455 18.99 -0.71 -41.57
CA VAL A 455 20.35 -0.15 -41.66
C VAL A 455 20.31 1.34 -41.35
N GLU A 456 19.32 2.05 -41.88
CA GLU A 456 19.08 3.47 -41.59
C GLU A 456 18.72 3.70 -40.12
N MET A 457 17.79 2.91 -39.55
CA MET A 457 17.48 2.92 -38.12
C MET A 457 18.72 2.73 -37.25
N THR A 458 19.62 1.82 -37.65
CA THR A 458 20.87 1.56 -36.91
C THR A 458 21.81 2.75 -36.96
N LYS A 459 21.88 3.41 -38.10
CA LYS A 459 22.69 4.63 -38.25
C LYS A 459 22.15 5.73 -37.34
N ASP A 460 20.85 5.95 -37.35
CA ASP A 460 20.17 6.92 -36.48
C ASP A 460 20.45 6.62 -35.00
N ASN A 461 20.20 5.38 -34.57
CA ASN A 461 20.41 4.97 -33.18
C ASN A 461 21.86 5.18 -32.73
N ASN A 462 22.83 4.84 -33.60
CA ASN A 462 24.26 5.03 -33.30
C ASN A 462 24.65 6.51 -33.26
N SER A 463 24.13 7.36 -34.16
CA SER A 463 24.43 8.80 -34.15
C SER A 463 23.89 9.49 -32.90
N SER A 464 22.79 8.97 -32.34
CA SER A 464 22.18 9.47 -31.10
C SER A 464 22.74 8.79 -29.84
N GLY A 465 23.77 7.95 -29.96
CA GLY A 465 24.43 7.31 -28.81
C GLY A 465 23.64 6.17 -28.15
N LEU A 466 22.60 5.64 -28.81
CA LEU A 466 21.68 4.62 -28.29
C LEU A 466 22.30 3.21 -28.39
N ASN A 467 23.32 2.97 -27.56
CA ASN A 467 24.17 1.78 -27.64
C ASN A 467 23.72 0.59 -26.77
N PHE A 468 22.69 0.76 -25.96
CA PHE A 468 22.18 -0.25 -25.04
C PHE A 468 20.71 -0.57 -25.33
N THR A 469 20.21 -1.72 -24.86
CA THR A 469 18.80 -2.11 -25.06
C THR A 469 18.23 -2.76 -23.79
N PRO A 470 16.93 -2.57 -23.48
CA PRO A 470 16.02 -1.66 -24.17
C PRO A 470 16.21 -0.19 -23.75
N ILE A 471 16.09 0.75 -24.68
CA ILE A 471 16.02 2.20 -24.40
C ILE A 471 14.66 2.70 -24.84
N PHE A 472 14.00 3.48 -23.98
CA PHE A 472 12.72 4.12 -24.27
C PHE A 472 12.99 5.58 -24.62
N ILE A 473 12.31 6.07 -25.65
CA ILE A 473 12.36 7.47 -26.08
C ILE A 473 10.92 7.96 -26.17
N LEU A 474 10.60 9.03 -25.46
CA LEU A 474 9.28 9.66 -25.40
C LEU A 474 9.33 10.99 -26.15
N ASN A 475 8.63 11.09 -27.27
CA ASN A 475 8.62 12.32 -28.09
C ASN A 475 10.02 12.85 -28.45
N GLY A 476 10.97 11.94 -28.69
CA GLY A 476 12.38 12.26 -28.97
C GLY A 476 13.26 12.38 -27.72
N HIS A 477 12.71 12.40 -26.52
CA HIS A 477 13.48 12.50 -25.28
C HIS A 477 13.76 11.13 -24.67
N GLN A 478 15.03 10.83 -24.38
CA GLN A 478 15.41 9.54 -23.80
C GLN A 478 14.88 9.40 -22.36
N PHE A 479 14.18 8.30 -22.07
CA PHE A 479 13.69 8.00 -20.73
C PHE A 479 14.85 7.95 -19.73
N PRO A 480 14.79 8.67 -18.58
CA PRO A 480 15.98 8.85 -17.76
C PRO A 480 16.39 7.59 -17.00
N ASP A 481 17.69 7.27 -17.00
CA ASP A 481 18.26 6.08 -16.35
C ASP A 481 18.06 6.03 -14.81
N LYS A 482 17.69 7.16 -14.20
CA LYS A 482 17.37 7.24 -12.77
C LYS A 482 16.01 6.61 -12.42
N TYR A 483 15.17 6.34 -13.42
CA TYR A 483 13.87 5.71 -13.26
C TYR A 483 13.89 4.28 -13.80
N ASP A 484 13.09 3.41 -13.18
CA ASP A 484 12.82 2.10 -13.74
C ASP A 484 11.85 2.28 -14.91
N ARG A 485 11.96 1.46 -15.97
CA ARG A 485 11.07 1.59 -17.14
C ARG A 485 9.60 1.43 -16.80
N ASP A 486 9.29 0.63 -15.77
CA ASP A 486 7.93 0.43 -15.27
C ASP A 486 7.36 1.68 -14.59
N ASP A 487 8.21 2.65 -14.20
CA ASP A 487 7.75 3.92 -13.65
C ASP A 487 7.03 4.78 -14.70
N ILE A 488 7.14 4.48 -16.00
CA ILE A 488 6.42 5.19 -17.06
C ILE A 488 4.92 5.26 -16.76
N TRP A 489 4.35 4.19 -16.17
CA TRP A 489 2.95 4.11 -15.81
C TRP A 489 2.49 5.21 -14.85
N PHE A 490 3.39 5.81 -14.07
CA PHE A 490 3.06 6.93 -13.19
C PHE A 490 2.89 8.25 -13.92
N PHE A 491 3.43 8.39 -15.14
CA PHE A 491 3.56 9.67 -15.82
C PHE A 491 2.81 9.76 -17.15
N VAL A 492 2.25 8.66 -17.66
CA VAL A 492 1.61 8.62 -18.98
C VAL A 492 0.50 9.67 -19.11
N ASP A 493 -0.38 9.76 -18.12
CA ASP A 493 -1.49 10.72 -18.15
C ASP A 493 -0.98 12.17 -18.12
N GLU A 494 -0.04 12.49 -17.22
CA GLU A 494 0.59 13.83 -17.14
C GLU A 494 1.36 14.19 -18.43
N LEU A 495 2.08 13.23 -19.03
CA LEU A 495 2.79 13.44 -20.30
C LEU A 495 1.83 13.78 -21.45
N MET A 496 0.62 13.21 -21.47
CA MET A 496 -0.38 13.47 -22.52
C MET A 496 -1.13 14.80 -22.32
N GLU A 497 -1.23 15.28 -21.08
CA GLU A 497 -1.92 16.53 -20.71
C GLU A 497 -0.99 17.76 -20.76
N ASP A 498 0.32 17.57 -20.61
CA ASP A 498 1.31 18.64 -20.54
C ASP A 498 1.53 19.32 -21.90
N GLU A 499 0.83 20.44 -22.13
CA GLU A 499 0.92 21.19 -23.38
C GLU A 499 2.34 21.65 -23.71
N ASP A 500 3.21 21.96 -22.74
CA ASP A 500 4.58 22.40 -23.01
C ASP A 500 5.42 21.25 -23.59
N PHE A 501 5.27 20.05 -23.00
CA PHE A 501 5.91 18.83 -23.52
C PHE A 501 5.36 18.45 -24.90
N GLN A 502 4.08 18.73 -25.16
CA GLN A 502 3.44 18.49 -26.46
C GLN A 502 3.79 19.56 -27.52
N GLN A 503 4.01 20.82 -27.13
CA GLN A 503 4.30 21.93 -28.06
C GLN A 503 5.69 21.84 -28.68
N GLU A 504 6.68 21.25 -27.99
CA GLU A 504 7.97 20.86 -28.60
C GLU A 504 7.82 19.89 -29.78
N ASN A 505 6.68 19.19 -29.90
CA ASN A 505 6.36 18.34 -31.05
C ASN A 505 5.60 19.08 -32.17
N VAL A 506 4.71 20.02 -31.84
CA VAL A 506 3.80 20.66 -32.82
C VAL A 506 4.48 21.77 -33.63
N GLN A 507 5.46 22.48 -33.05
CA GLN A 507 6.16 23.55 -33.75
C GLN A 507 6.99 23.04 -34.94
N GLU A 508 7.39 21.76 -34.93
CA GLU A 508 8.18 21.11 -35.99
C GLU A 508 7.34 20.44 -37.08
N LEU A 509 6.16 19.89 -36.75
CA LEU A 509 5.24 19.36 -37.78
C LEU A 509 4.83 20.45 -38.79
N LYS A 510 4.78 21.71 -38.35
CA LYS A 510 4.56 22.86 -39.23
C LYS A 510 5.80 23.26 -40.04
N ASN A 511 7.01 22.97 -39.56
CA ASN A 511 8.26 23.30 -40.26
C ASN A 511 8.70 22.21 -41.25
N SER A 512 8.28 20.95 -41.07
CA SER A 512 8.55 19.85 -42.02
C SER A 512 7.56 19.78 -43.19
N LEU A 513 6.39 20.43 -43.05
CA LEU A 513 5.39 20.62 -44.10
C LEU A 513 5.57 21.92 -44.92
N SER A 514 6.54 22.77 -44.56
CA SER A 514 6.91 24.00 -45.27
C SER A 514 8.23 23.86 -46.01
#